data_AF-A0A2T4WC71-F1
#
_entry.id   AF-A0A2T4WC71-F1
#
_cell.length_a   1.000
_cell.length_b   1.000
_cell.length_c   1.000
_cell.angle_alpha   90.00
_cell.angle_beta   90.00
_cell.angle_gamma   90.00
#
_symmetry.space_group_name_H-M   'P 1'
#
loop_
_entity.id
_entity.type
_entity.pdbx_description
1 polymer ?
#
loop_
_entity_poly.entity_id
_entity_poly.type
_entity_poly.pdbx_seq_one_letter_code
_entity_poly.pdbx_strand_id
1 'polypeptide(L)'
;MNLRLINIKQLGGVHPPDTIALRGKALDHFPFIENAYLTLRDGKIEDFGPMTQCPQDETPTQDLTGRCILPAFVDSHSHLVYAGTREQEFNLRLKGASYEEIAAAGGGILNSAGRVAATTQNEMQHQSSLRLERLIASGTGTLEIKSGYGLDPENELKMLRTIKALNEVSNATLVPTFLAAHALPAWAKAQGMNDASYTKYMLDECLPTVQKEGLAGFLDGFIERDYFKLDALQHLIDASTTSGLPLKIHVNQFYDIGGIQMAVEAGALS
;
A
#
# COMPACT_ATOMS: atom_id res chain seq x y z
N MET A 1 1.95 -10.55 25.16
CA MET A 1 2.76 -9.79 26.15
C MET A 1 1.78 -9.10 27.08
N ASN A 2 1.98 -9.23 28.38
CA ASN A 2 1.16 -8.57 29.41
C ASN A 2 2.05 -7.53 30.11
N LEU A 3 1.79 -6.24 29.87
CA LEU A 3 2.66 -5.14 30.29
C LEU A 3 1.83 -3.87 30.45
N ARG A 4 2.11 -3.08 31.50
CA ARG A 4 1.55 -1.74 31.66
C ARG A 4 2.64 -0.68 31.52
N LEU A 5 2.48 0.20 30.54
CA LEU A 5 3.31 1.37 30.34
C LEU A 5 2.75 2.49 31.22
N ILE A 6 3.58 3.08 32.08
CA ILE A 6 3.17 4.12 33.05
C ILE A 6 3.99 5.40 32.87
N ASN A 7 3.50 6.49 33.46
CA ASN A 7 4.13 7.81 33.42
C ASN A 7 4.41 8.31 31.99
N ILE A 8 3.53 7.94 31.04
CA ILE A 8 3.62 8.38 29.65
C ILE A 8 3.36 9.88 29.63
N LYS A 9 4.30 10.68 29.14
CA LYS A 9 4.15 12.14 29.08
C LYS A 9 2.89 12.52 28.30
N GLN A 10 2.75 11.96 27.10
CA GLN A 10 1.55 12.09 26.25
C GLN A 10 1.26 10.77 25.54
N LEU A 11 0.04 10.26 25.71
CA LEU A 11 -0.53 9.17 24.91
C LEU A 11 -1.40 9.80 23.82
N GLY A 12 -0.89 9.86 22.59
CA GLY A 12 -1.53 10.54 21.47
C GLY A 12 -2.45 9.65 20.64
N GLY A 13 -3.30 10.27 19.82
CA GLY A 13 -4.17 9.58 18.86
C GLY A 13 -5.36 8.88 19.50
N VAL A 14 -5.77 9.31 20.69
CA VAL A 14 -6.93 8.75 21.40
C VAL A 14 -8.20 9.44 20.90
N HIS A 15 -8.92 8.76 20.02
CA HIS A 15 -10.21 9.22 19.48
C HIS A 15 -11.39 8.48 20.12
N PRO A 16 -12.61 9.05 20.08
CA PRO A 16 -13.83 8.32 20.43
C PRO A 16 -13.96 7.01 19.62
N PRO A 17 -14.47 5.91 20.20
CA PRO A 17 -14.53 4.59 19.55
C PRO A 17 -15.30 4.54 18.21
N ASP A 18 -16.22 5.47 18.00
CA ASP A 18 -17.03 5.62 16.79
C ASP A 18 -16.37 6.49 15.71
N THR A 19 -15.16 7.00 15.95
CA THR A 19 -14.40 7.80 14.97
C THR A 19 -13.83 6.91 13.88
N ILE A 20 -14.44 6.93 12.69
CA ILE A 20 -13.99 6.15 11.53
C ILE A 20 -12.93 6.90 10.70
N ALA A 21 -13.09 8.21 10.52
CA ALA A 21 -12.14 9.05 9.78
C ALA A 21 -12.29 10.53 10.18
N LEU A 22 -11.17 11.27 10.20
CA LEU A 22 -11.16 12.71 10.38
C LEU A 22 -11.24 13.41 9.02
N ARG A 23 -12.05 14.48 8.92
CA ARG A 23 -12.24 15.26 7.68
C ARG A 23 -12.27 16.75 7.97
N GLY A 24 -11.76 17.57 7.05
CA GLY A 24 -11.77 19.03 7.15
C GLY A 24 -11.14 19.50 8.46
N LYS A 25 -11.83 20.41 9.18
CA LYS A 25 -11.36 20.99 10.45
C LYS A 25 -11.08 19.96 11.56
N ALA A 26 -11.63 18.75 11.47
CA ALA A 26 -11.33 17.70 12.43
C ALA A 26 -9.85 17.26 12.37
N LEU A 27 -9.16 17.49 11.25
CA LEU A 27 -7.73 17.22 11.09
C LEU A 27 -6.83 18.23 11.85
N ASP A 28 -7.37 19.39 12.24
CA ASP A 28 -6.61 20.42 12.96
C ASP A 28 -6.37 20.04 14.43
N HIS A 29 -7.03 18.98 14.92
CA HIS A 29 -6.98 18.56 16.31
C HIS A 29 -6.39 17.16 16.46
N PHE A 30 -5.26 17.07 17.15
CA PHE A 30 -4.64 15.81 17.55
C PHE A 30 -4.89 15.56 19.05
N PRO A 31 -5.81 14.65 19.43
CA PRO A 31 -6.12 14.40 20.83
C PRO A 31 -5.02 13.59 21.52
N PHE A 32 -4.78 13.88 22.79
CA PHE A 32 -3.86 13.13 23.64
C PHE A 32 -4.30 13.15 25.11
N ILE A 33 -3.84 12.16 25.87
CA ILE A 33 -3.94 12.12 27.34
C ILE A 33 -2.58 12.46 27.92
N GLU A 34 -2.52 13.48 28.78
CA GLU A 34 -1.30 13.82 29.53
C GLU A 34 -1.13 12.91 30.75
N ASN A 35 0.12 12.60 31.09
CA ASN A 35 0.47 11.76 32.24
C ASN A 35 -0.38 10.49 32.29
N ALA A 36 -0.21 9.61 31.29
CA ALA A 36 -1.09 8.48 31.02
C ALA A 36 -0.46 7.12 31.35
N TYR A 37 -1.30 6.10 31.38
CA TYR A 37 -0.92 4.69 31.33
C TYR A 37 -1.54 3.98 30.11
N LEU A 38 -0.93 2.88 29.69
CA LEU A 38 -1.42 1.98 28.65
C LEU A 38 -1.16 0.53 29.06
N THR A 39 -2.21 -0.28 29.19
CA THR A 39 -2.11 -1.70 29.51
C THR A 39 -2.25 -2.53 28.24
N LEU A 40 -1.30 -3.41 28.01
CA LEU A 40 -1.28 -4.37 26.91
C LEU A 40 -1.52 -5.77 27.48
N ARG A 41 -2.42 -6.53 26.84
CA ARG A 41 -2.68 -7.94 27.13
C ARG A 41 -2.76 -8.73 25.84
N ASP A 42 -2.02 -9.84 25.76
CA ASP A 42 -2.02 -10.74 24.59
C ASP A 42 -1.85 -10.03 23.23
N GLY A 43 -1.02 -8.97 23.21
CA GLY A 43 -0.72 -8.22 22.00
C GLY A 43 -1.78 -7.18 21.61
N LYS A 44 -2.78 -6.95 22.46
CA LYS A 44 -3.84 -5.95 22.27
C LYS A 44 -3.79 -4.90 23.37
N ILE A 45 -4.36 -3.73 23.08
CA ILE A 45 -4.63 -2.71 24.10
C ILE A 45 -5.81 -3.20 24.93
N GLU A 46 -5.60 -3.37 26.23
CA GLU A 46 -6.64 -3.77 27.20
C GLU A 46 -7.31 -2.53 27.82
N ASP A 47 -6.51 -1.57 28.25
CA ASP A 47 -6.98 -0.39 28.99
C ASP A 47 -5.99 0.76 28.86
N PHE A 48 -6.47 1.99 28.99
CA PHE A 48 -5.64 3.20 28.99
C PHE A 48 -6.38 4.37 29.64
N GLY A 49 -5.61 5.33 30.15
CA GLY A 49 -6.21 6.51 30.77
C GLY A 49 -5.18 7.40 31.46
N PRO A 50 -5.64 8.44 32.17
CA PRO A 50 -4.75 9.24 33.02
C PRO A 50 -4.17 8.38 34.15
N MET A 51 -2.94 8.66 34.59
CA MET A 51 -2.26 7.94 35.67
C MET A 51 -3.05 7.93 36.98
N THR A 52 -3.92 8.92 37.22
CA THR A 52 -4.82 8.96 38.38
C THR A 52 -5.84 7.81 38.40
N GLN A 53 -6.06 7.15 37.26
CA GLN A 53 -6.95 6.00 37.10
C GLN A 53 -6.17 4.70 36.85
N CYS A 54 -4.83 4.73 36.95
CA CYS A 54 -4.01 3.55 36.70
C CYS A 54 -4.36 2.42 37.70
N PRO A 55 -4.73 1.23 37.22
CA PRO A 55 -5.03 0.10 38.10
C PRO A 55 -3.85 -0.27 39.00
N GLN A 56 -4.16 -0.66 40.23
CA GLN A 56 -3.21 -1.16 41.22
C GLN A 56 -3.38 -2.68 41.29
N ASP A 57 -2.65 -3.40 40.44
CA ASP A 57 -2.63 -4.85 40.35
C ASP A 57 -1.19 -5.35 40.11
N GLU A 58 -1.01 -6.66 39.95
CA GLU A 58 0.30 -7.30 39.78
C GLU A 58 0.83 -7.26 38.33
N THR A 59 0.20 -6.50 37.42
CA THR A 59 0.65 -6.41 36.03
C THR A 59 2.06 -5.79 35.98
N PRO A 60 3.04 -6.43 35.31
CA PRO A 60 4.37 -5.86 35.16
C PRO A 60 4.32 -4.46 34.55
N THR A 61 5.09 -3.52 35.11
CA THR A 61 5.09 -2.12 34.68
C THR A 61 6.41 -1.72 34.00
N GLN A 62 6.32 -0.76 33.09
CA GLN A 62 7.47 -0.08 32.50
C GLN A 62 7.24 1.43 32.52
N ASP A 63 8.17 2.16 33.15
CA ASP A 63 8.13 3.61 33.26
C ASP A 63 8.63 4.27 31.96
N LEU A 64 7.81 5.16 31.40
CA LEU A 64 8.11 5.94 30.20
C LEU A 64 8.18 7.46 30.46
N THR A 65 8.57 7.85 31.67
CA THR A 65 8.74 9.26 32.06
C THR A 65 9.50 10.04 30.99
N GLY A 66 8.90 11.16 30.56
CA GLY A 66 9.46 12.05 29.55
C GLY A 66 9.29 11.59 28.10
N ARG A 67 8.68 10.42 27.86
CA ARG A 67 8.43 9.86 26.52
C ARG A 67 6.96 9.96 26.15
N CYS A 68 6.69 10.05 24.85
CA CYS A 68 5.35 10.00 24.30
C CYS A 68 5.11 8.64 23.62
N ILE A 69 3.86 8.21 23.59
CA ILE A 69 3.40 7.07 22.78
C ILE A 69 2.45 7.61 21.73
N LEU A 70 2.67 7.19 20.48
CA LEU A 70 1.79 7.44 19.35
C LEU A 70 1.39 6.09 18.73
N PRO A 71 0.22 6.01 18.06
CA PRO A 71 -0.07 4.90 17.17
C PRO A 71 1.05 4.76 16.13
N ALA A 72 1.36 3.53 15.74
CA ALA A 72 2.26 3.31 14.62
C ALA A 72 1.69 3.96 13.35
N PHE A 73 2.57 4.45 12.48
CA PHE A 73 2.15 5.07 11.23
C PHE A 73 1.52 4.05 10.29
N VAL A 74 0.51 4.51 9.55
CA VAL A 74 -0.14 3.76 8.48
C VAL A 74 0.26 4.42 7.16
N ASP A 75 1.06 3.72 6.36
CA ASP A 75 1.39 4.16 5.01
C ASP A 75 0.39 3.50 4.04
N SER A 76 -0.53 4.31 3.53
CA SER A 76 -1.70 3.86 2.76
C SER A 76 -1.44 3.66 1.27
N HIS A 77 -0.21 3.89 0.82
CA HIS A 77 0.15 3.82 -0.59
C HIS A 77 1.63 3.51 -0.82
N SER A 78 1.96 2.29 -1.27
CA SER A 78 3.34 2.00 -1.70
C SER A 78 3.44 0.99 -2.84
N HIS A 79 4.61 1.02 -3.50
CA HIS A 79 5.05 -0.05 -4.40
C HIS A 79 6.35 -0.66 -3.84
N LEU A 80 6.30 -1.18 -2.62
CA LEU A 80 7.49 -1.70 -1.91
C LEU A 80 8.11 -2.94 -2.59
N VAL A 81 7.27 -3.76 -3.22
CA VAL A 81 7.68 -4.99 -3.88
C VAL A 81 8.06 -4.67 -5.33
N TYR A 82 9.35 -4.73 -5.62
CA TYR A 82 9.95 -4.55 -6.94
C TYR A 82 11.35 -5.18 -6.97
N ALA A 83 11.88 -5.41 -8.17
CA ALA A 83 13.19 -6.01 -8.38
C ALA A 83 14.24 -4.99 -8.89
N GLY A 84 15.38 -4.92 -8.20
CA GLY A 84 16.48 -4.00 -8.53
C GLY A 84 16.11 -2.52 -8.39
N THR A 85 16.93 -1.60 -8.88
CA THR A 85 16.79 -0.15 -8.65
C THR A 85 16.93 0.67 -9.94
N ARG A 86 16.45 1.92 -9.95
CA ARG A 86 16.40 2.81 -11.14
C ARG A 86 17.39 3.98 -11.08
N GLU A 87 18.43 3.87 -10.27
CA GLU A 87 19.49 4.86 -10.11
C GLU A 87 20.25 5.16 -11.41
N GLN A 88 20.40 4.16 -12.30
CA GLN A 88 21.04 4.37 -13.60
C GLN A 88 20.20 5.30 -14.50
N GLU A 89 18.88 5.14 -14.50
CA GLU A 89 17.97 6.05 -15.20
C GLU A 89 18.05 7.46 -14.61
N PHE A 90 18.10 7.58 -13.28
CA PHE A 90 18.26 8.88 -12.63
C PHE A 90 19.54 9.58 -13.08
N ASN A 91 20.66 8.85 -13.17
CA ASN A 91 21.93 9.37 -13.66
C ASN A 91 21.87 9.80 -15.14
N LEU A 92 21.13 9.09 -15.99
CA LEU A 92 20.93 9.46 -17.39
C LEU A 92 20.09 10.74 -17.53
N ARG A 93 19.02 10.86 -16.74
CA ARG A 93 18.20 12.09 -16.68
C ARG A 93 19.03 13.31 -16.28
N LEU A 94 19.91 13.17 -15.28
CA LEU A 94 20.82 14.25 -14.86
C LEU A 94 21.79 14.68 -15.97
N LYS A 95 22.11 13.78 -16.90
CA LYS A 95 22.96 14.08 -18.07
C LYS A 95 22.17 14.64 -19.25
N GLY A 96 20.87 14.88 -19.10
CA GLY A 96 20.01 15.44 -20.14
C GLY A 96 19.52 14.43 -21.18
N ALA A 97 19.59 13.12 -20.88
CA ALA A 97 19.07 12.10 -21.79
C ALA A 97 17.56 12.25 -21.99
N SER A 98 17.13 12.11 -23.25
CA SER A 98 15.72 12.05 -23.65
C SER A 98 15.01 10.82 -23.10
N TYR A 99 13.68 10.82 -23.11
CA TYR A 99 12.89 9.67 -22.65
C TYR A 99 13.17 8.42 -23.50
N GLU A 100 13.35 8.60 -24.81
CA GLU A 100 13.69 7.54 -25.75
C GLU A 100 15.06 6.92 -25.44
N GLU A 101 16.07 7.74 -25.17
CA GLU A 101 17.41 7.26 -24.78
C GLU A 101 17.37 6.53 -23.45
N ILE A 102 16.59 7.03 -22.49
CA ILE A 102 16.37 6.38 -21.20
C ILE A 102 15.69 5.02 -21.40
N ALA A 103 14.61 4.96 -22.17
CA ALA A 103 13.91 3.70 -22.45
C ALA A 103 14.82 2.69 -23.17
N ALA A 104 15.60 3.14 -24.15
CA ALA A 104 16.58 2.32 -24.87
C ALA A 104 17.70 1.80 -23.95
N ALA A 105 18.09 2.57 -22.94
CA ALA A 105 19.07 2.18 -21.93
C ALA A 105 18.48 1.30 -20.80
N GLY A 106 17.23 0.84 -20.94
CA GLY A 106 16.55 0.05 -19.91
C GLY A 106 16.00 0.92 -18.77
N GLY A 107 15.56 2.13 -19.03
CA GLY A 107 14.75 2.92 -18.10
C GLY A 107 13.27 2.59 -18.20
N GLY A 108 12.47 3.24 -17.35
CA GLY A 108 11.02 3.16 -17.42
C GLY A 108 10.42 1.93 -16.72
N ILE A 109 9.09 1.97 -16.58
CA ILE A 109 8.30 0.93 -15.92
C ILE A 109 8.41 -0.44 -16.60
N LEU A 110 8.59 -0.47 -17.93
CA LEU A 110 8.75 -1.71 -18.68
C LEU A 110 10.05 -2.45 -18.30
N ASN A 111 11.14 -1.75 -17.97
CA ASN A 111 12.33 -2.43 -17.47
C ASN A 111 12.15 -2.92 -16.03
N SER A 112 11.45 -2.17 -15.18
CA SER A 112 11.05 -2.68 -13.86
C SER A 112 10.28 -3.98 -13.99
N ALA A 113 9.38 -4.07 -14.98
CA ALA A 113 8.66 -5.31 -15.27
C ALA A 113 9.54 -6.44 -15.79
N GLY A 114 10.47 -6.15 -16.71
CA GLY A 114 11.46 -7.13 -17.15
C GLY A 114 12.31 -7.69 -16.00
N ARG A 115 12.67 -6.86 -15.03
CA ARG A 115 13.40 -7.30 -13.82
C ARG A 115 12.54 -8.14 -12.90
N VAL A 116 11.27 -7.77 -12.71
CA VAL A 116 10.32 -8.58 -11.94
C VAL A 116 10.17 -9.95 -12.59
N ALA A 117 10.02 -10.02 -13.91
CA ALA A 117 9.95 -11.28 -14.65
C ALA A 117 11.19 -12.16 -14.42
N ALA A 118 12.39 -11.57 -14.54
CA ALA A 118 13.66 -12.28 -14.36
C ALA A 118 14.00 -12.63 -12.89
N THR A 119 13.33 -12.04 -11.92
CA THR A 119 13.62 -12.23 -10.48
C THR A 119 12.71 -13.30 -9.89
N THR A 120 13.28 -14.20 -9.09
CA THR A 120 12.52 -15.22 -8.38
C THR A 120 11.69 -14.60 -7.25
N GLN A 121 10.61 -15.27 -6.84
CA GLN A 121 9.78 -14.80 -5.72
C GLN A 121 10.59 -14.61 -4.43
N ASN A 122 11.49 -15.56 -4.11
CA ASN A 122 12.32 -15.52 -2.90
C ASN A 122 13.31 -14.35 -2.90
N GLU A 123 13.94 -14.08 -4.04
CA GLU A 123 14.86 -12.95 -4.17
C GLU A 123 14.10 -11.61 -4.04
N MET A 124 12.92 -11.52 -4.65
CA MET A 124 12.06 -10.34 -4.54
C MET A 124 11.57 -10.11 -3.10
N GLN A 125 11.24 -11.19 -2.38
CA GLN A 125 10.91 -11.16 -0.96
C GLN A 125 12.10 -10.64 -0.14
N HIS A 126 13.30 -11.18 -0.36
CA HIS A 126 14.50 -10.74 0.36
C HIS A 126 14.81 -9.25 0.13
N GLN A 127 14.79 -8.77 -1.11
CA GLN A 127 15.01 -7.35 -1.41
C GLN A 127 13.96 -6.44 -0.76
N SER A 128 12.71 -6.89 -0.73
CA SER A 128 11.60 -6.11 -0.20
C SER A 128 11.58 -6.09 1.33
N SER A 129 12.00 -7.17 2.00
CA SER A 129 12.08 -7.20 3.47
C SER A 129 13.09 -6.19 4.00
N LEU A 130 14.24 -6.02 3.34
CA LEU A 130 15.23 -4.99 3.72
C LEU A 130 14.67 -3.57 3.67
N ARG A 131 13.75 -3.30 2.74
CA ARG A 131 13.05 -2.00 2.66
C ARG A 131 11.98 -1.89 3.73
N LEU A 132 11.22 -2.96 3.95
CA LEU A 132 10.17 -3.03 4.96
C LEU A 132 10.71 -2.75 6.37
N GLU A 133 11.82 -3.38 6.74
CA GLU A 133 12.45 -3.18 8.06
C GLU A 133 12.87 -1.72 8.31
N ARG A 134 13.26 -0.99 7.26
CA ARG A 134 13.57 0.44 7.38
C ARG A 134 12.32 1.29 7.63
N LEU A 135 11.19 0.93 7.02
CA LEU A 135 9.91 1.60 7.25
C LEU A 135 9.39 1.32 8.66
N ILE A 136 9.52 0.07 9.13
CA ILE A 136 9.17 -0.34 10.49
C ILE A 136 10.02 0.40 11.52
N ALA A 137 11.34 0.46 11.31
CA ALA A 137 12.26 1.21 12.18
C ALA A 137 11.95 2.71 12.23
N SER A 138 11.26 3.23 11.21
CA SER A 138 10.80 4.62 11.14
C SER A 138 9.40 4.83 11.74
N GLY A 139 8.79 3.79 12.31
CA GLY A 139 7.50 3.84 13.02
C GLY A 139 6.29 3.34 12.22
N THR A 140 6.47 2.81 11.01
CA THR A 140 5.36 2.25 10.20
C THR A 140 4.92 0.90 10.76
N GLY A 141 3.65 0.79 11.19
CA GLY A 141 3.06 -0.46 11.69
C GLY A 141 2.10 -1.11 10.71
N THR A 142 1.58 -0.34 9.74
CA THR A 142 0.73 -0.86 8.67
C THR A 142 1.11 -0.23 7.35
N LEU A 143 1.21 -1.04 6.31
CA LEU A 143 1.65 -0.61 4.98
C LEU A 143 0.79 -1.25 3.90
N GLU A 144 0.20 -0.42 3.06
CA GLU A 144 -0.39 -0.86 1.80
C GLU A 144 0.72 -1.11 0.76
N ILE A 145 0.63 -2.24 0.05
CA ILE A 145 1.59 -2.60 -0.98
C ILE A 145 0.85 -3.02 -2.25
N LYS A 146 1.14 -2.31 -3.33
CA LYS A 146 0.59 -2.57 -4.66
C LYS A 146 1.49 -3.50 -5.46
N SER A 147 0.86 -4.31 -6.30
CA SER A 147 1.54 -4.96 -7.43
C SER A 147 1.76 -3.96 -8.58
N GLY A 148 1.64 -4.36 -9.85
CA GLY A 148 1.67 -3.46 -11.00
C GLY A 148 3.05 -3.32 -11.66
N TYR A 149 4.07 -4.05 -11.21
CA TYR A 149 5.31 -4.21 -11.96
C TYR A 149 5.42 -5.60 -12.61
N GLY A 150 4.38 -6.43 -12.57
CA GLY A 150 4.38 -7.69 -13.30
C GLY A 150 4.01 -7.48 -14.76
N LEU A 151 2.93 -6.73 -15.00
CA LEU A 151 2.36 -6.40 -16.31
C LEU A 151 1.94 -7.61 -17.17
N ASP A 152 1.94 -8.81 -16.60
CA ASP A 152 1.31 -10.02 -17.13
C ASP A 152 0.78 -10.87 -15.96
N PRO A 153 -0.14 -11.81 -16.21
CA PRO A 153 -0.80 -12.54 -15.13
C PRO A 153 0.15 -13.33 -14.23
N GLU A 154 1.18 -13.96 -14.81
CA GLU A 154 2.14 -14.75 -14.04
C GLU A 154 2.91 -13.87 -13.06
N ASN A 155 3.43 -12.75 -13.54
CA ASN A 155 4.28 -11.88 -12.76
C ASN A 155 3.49 -11.01 -11.77
N GLU A 156 2.26 -10.60 -12.08
CA GLU A 156 1.38 -9.94 -11.11
C GLU A 156 1.04 -10.86 -9.94
N LEU A 157 0.66 -12.11 -10.22
CA LEU A 157 0.37 -13.10 -9.18
C LEU A 157 1.63 -13.43 -8.37
N LYS A 158 2.81 -13.49 -9.00
CA LYS A 158 4.09 -13.65 -8.32
C LYS A 158 4.33 -12.52 -7.31
N MET A 159 4.11 -11.27 -7.71
CA MET A 159 4.24 -10.12 -6.81
C MET A 159 3.25 -10.17 -5.64
N LEU A 160 1.98 -10.48 -5.88
CA LEU A 160 0.99 -10.57 -4.81
C LEU A 160 1.30 -11.71 -3.83
N ARG A 161 1.80 -12.85 -4.32
CA ARG A 161 2.31 -13.95 -3.48
C ARG A 161 3.55 -13.54 -2.68
N THR A 162 4.45 -12.72 -3.26
CA THR A 162 5.55 -12.11 -2.50
C THR A 162 5.04 -11.22 -1.37
N ILE A 163 4.02 -10.39 -1.61
CA ILE A 163 3.43 -9.53 -0.57
C ILE A 163 2.82 -10.38 0.54
N LYS A 164 2.06 -11.42 0.19
CA LYS A 164 1.49 -12.36 1.16
C LYS A 164 2.57 -13.03 2.01
N ALA A 165 3.63 -13.55 1.38
CA ALA A 165 4.75 -14.18 2.09
C ALA A 165 5.53 -13.21 2.99
N LEU A 166 5.64 -11.92 2.61
CA LEU A 166 6.20 -10.88 3.47
C LEU A 166 5.31 -10.62 4.69
N ASN A 167 4.00 -10.59 4.50
CA ASN A 167 3.04 -10.32 5.59
C ASN A 167 3.08 -11.41 6.67
N GLU A 168 3.29 -12.67 6.27
CA GLU A 168 3.37 -13.81 7.18
C GLU A 168 4.58 -13.76 8.14
N VAL A 169 5.65 -13.06 7.78
CA VAL A 169 6.90 -13.02 8.55
C VAL A 169 7.25 -11.64 9.10
N SER A 170 6.51 -10.59 8.72
CA SER A 170 6.78 -9.22 9.15
C SER A 170 6.13 -8.89 10.49
N ASN A 171 6.71 -7.92 11.20
CA ASN A 171 6.10 -7.30 12.37
C ASN A 171 5.11 -6.17 12.01
N ALA A 172 5.02 -5.80 10.73
CA ALA A 172 4.01 -4.87 10.22
C ALA A 172 2.82 -5.62 9.64
N THR A 173 1.66 -4.97 9.62
CA THR A 173 0.50 -5.44 8.86
C THR A 173 0.60 -4.95 7.42
N LEU A 174 0.67 -5.87 6.45
CA LEU A 174 0.71 -5.53 5.03
C LEU A 174 -0.67 -5.70 4.40
N VAL A 175 -1.08 -4.70 3.62
CA VAL A 175 -2.38 -4.66 2.94
C VAL A 175 -2.14 -4.74 1.43
N PRO A 176 -2.29 -5.91 0.79
CA PRO A 176 -2.03 -6.07 -0.63
C PRO A 176 -3.13 -5.48 -1.51
N THR A 177 -2.72 -4.80 -2.58
CA THR A 177 -3.59 -4.22 -3.60
C THR A 177 -3.18 -4.74 -4.99
N PHE A 178 -4.13 -5.28 -5.74
CA PHE A 178 -3.91 -5.70 -7.12
C PHE A 178 -4.07 -4.52 -8.07
N LEU A 179 -2.93 -4.02 -8.57
CA LEU A 179 -2.88 -2.91 -9.51
C LEU A 179 -2.90 -3.46 -10.95
N ALA A 180 -4.10 -3.72 -11.46
CA ALA A 180 -4.30 -4.41 -12.73
C ALA A 180 -3.91 -3.57 -13.96
N ALA A 181 -3.90 -2.24 -13.84
CA ALA A 181 -3.73 -1.29 -14.93
C ALA A 181 -2.65 -0.24 -14.63
N HIS A 182 -1.38 -0.65 -14.57
CA HIS A 182 -0.27 0.27 -14.24
C HIS A 182 0.43 0.83 -15.47
N ALA A 183 0.79 -0.02 -16.42
CA ALA A 183 1.35 0.36 -17.72
C ALA A 183 0.99 -0.67 -18.79
N LEU A 184 0.77 -0.22 -20.03
CA LEU A 184 0.47 -1.11 -21.15
C LEU A 184 1.76 -1.72 -21.72
N PRO A 185 2.02 -3.04 -21.56
CA PRO A 185 3.27 -3.66 -21.99
C PRO A 185 3.33 -3.83 -23.51
N ALA A 186 4.56 -3.95 -24.03
CA ALA A 186 4.80 -4.08 -25.47
C ALA A 186 4.17 -5.34 -26.08
N TRP A 187 4.13 -6.45 -25.34
CA TRP A 187 3.52 -7.69 -25.80
C TRP A 187 2.00 -7.54 -26.01
N ALA A 188 1.31 -6.78 -25.15
CA ALA A 188 -0.12 -6.54 -25.26
C ALA A 188 -0.43 -5.67 -26.49
N LYS A 189 0.38 -4.62 -26.72
CA LYS A 189 0.30 -3.81 -27.95
C LYS A 189 0.53 -4.65 -29.20
N ALA A 190 1.50 -5.56 -29.19
CA ALA A 190 1.78 -6.45 -30.31
C ALA A 190 0.62 -7.43 -30.60
N GLN A 191 -0.20 -7.74 -29.60
CA GLN A 191 -1.44 -8.52 -29.75
C GLN A 191 -2.65 -7.67 -30.13
N GLY A 192 -2.48 -6.37 -30.37
CA GLY A 192 -3.57 -5.45 -30.73
C GLY A 192 -4.42 -4.99 -29.55
N MET A 193 -3.97 -5.20 -28.31
CA MET A 193 -4.67 -4.70 -27.12
C MET A 193 -4.42 -3.21 -26.90
N ASN A 194 -5.46 -2.50 -26.48
CA ASN A 194 -5.38 -1.15 -25.91
C ASN A 194 -5.44 -1.20 -24.38
N ASP A 195 -5.45 -0.03 -23.74
CA ASP A 195 -5.58 0.15 -22.29
C ASP A 195 -6.82 -0.56 -21.71
N ALA A 196 -8.00 -0.39 -22.30
CA ALA A 196 -9.23 -1.02 -21.85
C ALA A 196 -9.19 -2.55 -21.98
N SER A 197 -8.86 -3.07 -23.17
CA SER A 197 -8.83 -4.51 -23.43
C SER A 197 -7.76 -5.22 -22.61
N TYR A 198 -6.61 -4.57 -22.37
CA TYR A 198 -5.57 -5.09 -21.49
C TYR A 198 -6.05 -5.14 -20.04
N THR A 199 -6.70 -4.07 -19.56
CA THR A 199 -7.25 -4.03 -18.19
C THR A 199 -8.25 -5.17 -17.98
N LYS A 200 -9.17 -5.37 -18.94
CA LYS A 200 -10.11 -6.49 -18.89
C LYS A 200 -9.39 -7.84 -18.86
N TYR A 201 -8.40 -8.04 -19.73
CA TYR A 201 -7.60 -9.28 -19.77
C TYR A 201 -6.92 -9.57 -18.42
N MET A 202 -6.26 -8.57 -17.83
CA MET A 202 -5.59 -8.72 -16.53
C MET A 202 -6.58 -9.08 -15.42
N LEU A 203 -7.76 -8.46 -15.41
CA LEU A 203 -8.82 -8.78 -14.45
C LEU A 203 -9.34 -10.21 -14.64
N ASP A 204 -9.66 -10.61 -15.87
CA ASP A 204 -10.18 -11.94 -16.18
C ASP A 204 -9.19 -13.05 -15.78
N GLU A 205 -7.89 -12.85 -16.02
CA GLU A 205 -6.85 -13.85 -15.76
C GLU A 205 -6.40 -13.90 -14.30
N CYS A 206 -6.28 -12.75 -13.63
CA CYS A 206 -5.73 -12.70 -12.27
C CYS A 206 -6.80 -12.85 -11.18
N LEU A 207 -7.98 -12.22 -11.35
CA LEU A 207 -8.96 -12.05 -10.28
C LEU A 207 -9.47 -13.37 -9.68
N PRO A 208 -9.74 -14.43 -10.47
CA PRO A 208 -10.13 -15.73 -9.92
C PRO A 208 -9.07 -16.30 -8.96
N THR A 209 -7.79 -16.13 -9.29
CA THR A 209 -6.68 -16.58 -8.44
C THR A 209 -6.51 -15.69 -7.23
N VAL A 210 -6.63 -14.36 -7.41
CA VAL A 210 -6.56 -13.38 -6.33
C VAL A 210 -7.61 -13.67 -5.26
N GLN A 211 -8.85 -13.95 -5.64
CA GLN A 211 -9.92 -14.29 -4.70
C GLN A 211 -9.70 -15.66 -4.06
N LYS A 212 -9.38 -16.69 -4.85
CA LYS A 212 -9.18 -18.05 -4.36
C LYS A 212 -8.05 -18.15 -3.33
N GLU A 213 -6.95 -17.44 -3.55
CA GLU A 213 -5.76 -17.47 -2.70
C GLU A 213 -5.73 -16.34 -1.66
N GLY A 214 -6.67 -15.40 -1.69
CA GLY A 214 -6.72 -14.24 -0.80
C GLY A 214 -5.51 -13.32 -0.97
N LEU A 215 -5.14 -13.01 -2.21
CA LEU A 215 -3.89 -12.33 -2.54
C LEU A 215 -3.96 -10.81 -2.49
N ALA A 216 -5.15 -10.21 -2.56
CA ALA A 216 -5.35 -8.77 -2.51
C ALA A 216 -6.66 -8.42 -1.80
N GLY A 217 -6.66 -7.31 -1.07
CA GLY A 217 -7.86 -6.72 -0.45
C GLY A 217 -8.49 -5.61 -1.29
N PHE A 218 -7.78 -5.09 -2.28
CA PHE A 218 -8.20 -3.96 -3.11
C PHE A 218 -7.83 -4.17 -4.57
N LEU A 219 -8.57 -3.52 -5.46
CA LEU A 219 -8.24 -3.35 -6.87
C LEU A 219 -7.75 -1.93 -7.12
N ASP A 220 -6.84 -1.75 -8.07
CA ASP A 220 -6.28 -0.45 -8.43
C ASP A 220 -5.95 -0.34 -9.92
N GLY A 221 -5.83 0.90 -10.39
CA GLY A 221 -5.49 1.27 -11.75
C GLY A 221 -4.94 2.69 -11.83
N PHE A 222 -4.03 2.92 -12.78
CA PHE A 222 -3.48 4.24 -13.08
C PHE A 222 -4.25 4.91 -14.22
N ILE A 223 -5.31 5.61 -13.84
CA ILE A 223 -6.25 6.26 -14.76
C ILE A 223 -5.77 7.68 -15.07
N GLU A 224 -5.27 7.87 -16.29
CA GLU A 224 -4.62 9.08 -16.75
C GLU A 224 -4.69 9.19 -18.29
N ARG A 225 -4.79 10.41 -18.82
CA ARG A 225 -5.02 10.69 -20.25
C ARG A 225 -4.09 9.92 -21.19
N ASP A 226 -2.80 9.91 -20.84
CA ASP A 226 -1.72 9.35 -21.65
C ASP A 226 -1.36 7.90 -21.25
N TYR A 227 -2.12 7.31 -20.31
CA TYR A 227 -1.97 5.94 -19.82
C TYR A 227 -3.29 5.17 -19.99
N PHE A 228 -4.00 4.86 -18.91
CA PHE A 228 -5.29 4.17 -18.96
C PHE A 228 -6.44 5.16 -18.87
N LYS A 229 -7.40 5.06 -19.79
CA LYS A 229 -8.52 6.00 -19.86
C LYS A 229 -9.71 5.52 -19.02
N LEU A 230 -10.80 6.28 -19.05
CA LEU A 230 -12.00 6.03 -18.25
C LEU A 230 -12.71 4.71 -18.58
N ASP A 231 -12.51 4.16 -19.77
CA ASP A 231 -12.98 2.82 -20.15
C ASP A 231 -12.27 1.71 -19.36
N ALA A 232 -10.96 1.84 -19.10
CA ALA A 232 -10.24 0.97 -18.19
C ALA A 232 -10.76 1.10 -16.75
N LEU A 233 -11.08 2.32 -16.30
CA LEU A 233 -11.72 2.54 -15.00
C LEU A 233 -13.08 1.84 -14.90
N GLN A 234 -13.88 1.87 -15.97
CA GLN A 234 -15.17 1.15 -16.00
C GLN A 234 -14.97 -0.35 -15.77
N HIS A 235 -13.98 -0.97 -16.42
CA HIS A 235 -13.66 -2.39 -16.19
C HIS A 235 -13.25 -2.69 -14.74
N LEU A 236 -12.51 -1.79 -14.10
CA LEU A 236 -12.16 -1.92 -12.67
C LEU A 236 -13.40 -1.81 -11.77
N ILE A 237 -14.33 -0.90 -12.07
CA ILE A 237 -15.60 -0.75 -11.35
C ILE A 237 -16.47 -2.00 -11.48
N ASP A 238 -16.60 -2.54 -12.69
CA ASP A 238 -17.38 -3.76 -12.94
C ASP A 238 -16.76 -4.95 -12.20
N ALA A 239 -15.43 -5.08 -12.21
CA ALA A 239 -14.70 -6.11 -11.49
C ALA A 239 -14.81 -5.96 -9.97
N SER A 240 -14.74 -4.74 -9.45
CA SER A 240 -14.94 -4.45 -8.03
C SER A 240 -16.34 -4.86 -7.56
N THR A 241 -17.36 -4.48 -8.34
CA THR A 241 -18.76 -4.85 -8.07
C THR A 241 -18.95 -6.37 -8.06
N THR A 242 -18.35 -7.07 -9.02
CA THR A 242 -18.52 -8.53 -9.17
C THR A 242 -17.73 -9.31 -8.14
N SER A 243 -16.52 -8.86 -7.80
CA SER A 243 -15.62 -9.57 -6.89
C SER A 243 -15.82 -9.22 -5.41
N GLY A 244 -16.45 -8.08 -5.13
CA GLY A 244 -16.55 -7.50 -3.79
C GLY A 244 -15.26 -6.86 -3.28
N LEU A 245 -14.19 -6.79 -4.09
CA LEU A 245 -12.96 -6.10 -3.72
C LEU A 245 -13.10 -4.59 -3.95
N PRO A 246 -12.96 -3.74 -2.92
CA PRO A 246 -13.06 -2.29 -3.07
C PRO A 246 -11.95 -1.71 -3.97
N LEU A 247 -12.26 -0.59 -4.60
CA LEU A 247 -11.31 0.15 -5.44
C LEU A 247 -10.46 1.12 -4.63
N LYS A 248 -9.20 1.25 -5.02
CA LYS A 248 -8.35 2.43 -4.89
C LYS A 248 -7.97 2.84 -6.31
N ILE A 249 -7.72 4.12 -6.60
CA ILE A 249 -7.36 4.54 -7.97
C ILE A 249 -6.30 5.64 -7.92
N HIS A 250 -5.21 5.47 -8.66
CA HIS A 250 -4.37 6.61 -9.07
C HIS A 250 -5.07 7.36 -10.19
N VAL A 251 -5.53 8.56 -9.92
CA VAL A 251 -6.26 9.38 -10.90
C VAL A 251 -5.92 10.86 -10.74
N ASN A 252 -5.98 11.59 -11.85
CA ASN A 252 -5.70 13.03 -11.91
C ASN A 252 -4.29 13.40 -11.38
N GLN A 253 -3.28 12.55 -11.62
CA GLN A 253 -1.91 12.85 -11.21
C GLN A 253 -1.31 13.99 -12.06
N PHE A 254 -1.63 14.02 -13.35
CA PHE A 254 -1.11 15.00 -14.30
C PHE A 254 -2.21 15.84 -14.96
N TYR A 255 -3.35 15.23 -15.29
CA TYR A 255 -4.44 15.92 -15.98
C TYR A 255 -5.78 15.73 -15.27
N ASP A 256 -6.62 16.75 -15.33
CA ASP A 256 -8.02 16.61 -14.94
C ASP A 256 -8.80 15.94 -16.07
N ILE A 257 -9.19 14.68 -15.85
CA ILE A 257 -9.86 13.83 -16.84
C ILE A 257 -11.26 13.38 -16.40
N GLY A 258 -11.79 13.95 -15.31
CA GLY A 258 -13.08 13.55 -14.74
C GLY A 258 -13.08 12.21 -14.00
N GLY A 259 -11.91 11.55 -13.86
CA GLY A 259 -11.81 10.23 -13.24
C GLY A 259 -12.06 10.23 -11.73
N ILE A 260 -11.80 11.35 -11.03
CA ILE A 260 -12.15 11.48 -9.59
C ILE A 260 -13.65 11.34 -9.39
N GLN A 261 -14.48 12.01 -10.21
CA GLN A 261 -15.94 11.94 -10.08
C GLN A 261 -16.43 10.49 -10.25
N MET A 262 -15.95 9.83 -11.30
CA MET A 262 -16.30 8.43 -11.59
C MET A 262 -15.85 7.48 -10.46
N ALA A 263 -14.65 7.68 -9.90
CA ALA A 263 -14.16 6.88 -8.78
C ALA A 263 -14.99 7.09 -7.49
N VAL A 264 -15.37 8.33 -7.18
CA VAL A 264 -16.20 8.66 -6.02
C VAL A 264 -17.61 8.09 -6.17
N GLU A 265 -18.22 8.20 -7.35
CA GLU A 265 -19.54 7.62 -7.65
C GLU A 265 -19.53 6.08 -7.51
N ALA A 266 -18.40 5.43 -7.84
CA ALA A 266 -18.20 4.00 -7.67
C ALA A 266 -17.83 3.58 -6.23
N GLY A 267 -17.73 4.52 -5.28
CA GLY A 267 -17.35 4.22 -3.90
C GLY A 267 -15.88 3.82 -3.72
N ALA A 268 -14.99 4.23 -4.64
CA ALA A 268 -13.57 4.02 -4.49
C ALA A 268 -13.04 4.71 -3.21
N LEU A 269 -12.07 4.06 -2.59
CA LEU A 269 -11.39 4.51 -1.38
C LEU A 269 -10.10 5.24 -1.75
N SER A 270 -9.66 6.14 -0.86
CA SER A 270 -8.38 6.83 -0.97
C SER A 270 -7.27 6.01 -0.34
#